data_AF-A0A1Z8ZYI8-F1
#
_entry.id   AF-A0A1Z8ZYI8-F1
#
_cell.length_a   1.000
_cell.length_b   1.000
_cell.length_c   1.000
_cell.angle_alpha   90.00
_cell.angle_beta   90.00
_cell.angle_gamma   90.00
#
_symmetry.space_group_name_H-M   'P 1'
#
loop_
_entity.id
_entity.type
_entity.pdbx_description
1 polymer ?
#
loop_
_entity_poly.entity_id
_entity_poly.type
_entity_poly.pdbx_seq_one_letter_code
_entity_poly.pdbx_strand_id
1 'polypeptide(L)'
;MNKKFLIHMMILLVMMIVTLGSWARANAKAEQAKKDADEAYVNDDYAETYVADEAYRTGDVMIATAVPFMITVLYAGILGVIYFLPAAVEKVSEEVYGSTEEIDEDGMHDARAAFAKGEYTEAIRLYREVWDRDKANRFPIVEVAKIQHDNLESPSLAVDTLREALESNDWRENDAAFFMFRIADIYEHDLEQHEGAIQILRQVIEELPGGRHAANATHKLRELGAI
;
A
#
# COMPACT_ATOMS: atom_id res chain seq x y z
N MET A 1 12.49 -16.66 9.14
CA MET A 1 11.55 -17.78 9.05
C MET A 1 10.87 -17.98 10.41
N ASN A 2 9.55 -17.90 10.49
CA ASN A 2 8.80 -17.96 11.75
C ASN A 2 8.91 -19.37 12.37
N LYS A 3 9.45 -19.48 13.58
CA LYS A 3 9.63 -20.77 14.28
C LYS A 3 8.30 -21.53 14.45
N LYS A 4 7.18 -20.82 14.59
CA LYS A 4 5.84 -21.41 14.68
C LYS A 4 5.41 -22.04 13.35
N PHE A 5 5.66 -21.37 12.23
CA PHE A 5 5.38 -21.89 10.89
C PHE A 5 6.13 -23.21 10.63
N LEU A 6 7.41 -23.27 11.02
CA LEU A 6 8.22 -24.48 10.86
C LEU A 6 7.65 -25.68 11.64
N ILE A 7 7.18 -25.45 12.87
CA ILE A 7 6.54 -26.48 13.70
C ILE A 7 5.25 -26.98 13.05
N HIS A 8 4.40 -26.09 12.54
CA HIS A 8 3.16 -26.48 11.86
C HIS A 8 3.41 -27.26 10.56
N MET A 9 4.46 -26.91 9.81
CA MET A 9 4.88 -27.68 8.62
C MET A 9 5.36 -29.07 8.98
N MET A 10 6.11 -29.23 10.07
CA MET A 10 6.50 -30.56 10.57
C MET A 10 5.30 -31.40 11.00
N ILE A 11 4.31 -30.79 11.67
CA ILE A 11 3.07 -31.49 12.07
C ILE A 11 2.28 -31.94 10.82
N LEU A 12 2.14 -31.06 9.82
CA LEU A 12 1.45 -31.39 8.57
C LEU A 12 2.16 -32.52 7.82
N LEU A 13 3.50 -32.51 7.77
CA LEU A 13 4.30 -33.58 7.16
C LEU A 13 4.02 -34.93 7.83
N VAL A 14 4.01 -34.97 9.17
CA VAL A 14 3.70 -36.19 9.92
C VAL A 14 2.28 -36.68 9.63
N MET A 15 1.29 -35.78 9.56
CA MET A 15 -0.09 -36.15 9.22
C MET A 15 -0.20 -36.72 7.80
N MET A 16 0.49 -36.13 6.82
CA MET A 16 0.52 -36.66 5.45
C MET A 16 1.13 -38.06 5.40
N ILE A 17 2.22 -38.31 6.15
CA ILE A 17 2.84 -39.64 6.24
C ILE A 17 1.86 -40.65 6.85
N VAL A 18 1.12 -40.27 7.90
CA VAL A 18 0.11 -41.14 8.53
C VAL A 18 -1.02 -41.47 7.56
N THR A 19 -1.54 -40.48 6.84
CA THR A 19 -2.63 -40.67 5.86
C THR A 19 -2.17 -41.51 4.67
N LEU A 20 -0.97 -41.26 4.12
CA LEU A 20 -0.42 -42.07 3.03
C LEU A 20 -0.15 -43.52 3.50
N GLY A 21 0.34 -43.68 4.72
CA GLY A 21 0.55 -44.99 5.32
C GLY A 21 -0.75 -45.75 5.58
N SER A 22 -1.82 -45.08 6.01
CA SER A 22 -3.13 -45.71 6.20
C SER A 22 -3.75 -46.11 4.86
N TRP A 23 -3.63 -45.26 3.84
CA TRP A 23 -4.06 -45.56 2.48
C TRP A 23 -3.32 -46.75 1.87
N ALA A 24 -1.99 -46.80 1.98
CA ALA A 24 -1.19 -47.91 1.47
C ALA A 24 -1.58 -49.26 2.11
N ARG A 25 -1.80 -49.28 3.44
CA ARG A 25 -2.25 -50.48 4.15
C ARG A 25 -3.67 -50.89 3.78
N ALA A 26 -4.57 -49.92 3.65
CA ALA A 26 -5.93 -50.15 3.21
C ALA A 26 -5.98 -50.75 1.80
N ASN A 27 -5.19 -50.21 0.87
CA ASN A 27 -5.12 -50.68 -0.50
C ASN A 27 -4.58 -52.12 -0.57
N ALA A 28 -3.52 -52.42 0.18
CA ALA A 28 -2.98 -53.79 0.27
C ALA A 28 -4.00 -54.79 0.84
N LYS A 29 -4.77 -54.41 1.88
CA LYS A 29 -5.85 -55.26 2.42
C LYS A 29 -7.03 -55.44 1.46
N ALA A 30 -7.36 -54.40 0.71
CA ALA A 30 -8.42 -54.48 -0.30
C ALA A 30 -8.02 -55.43 -1.44
N GLU A 31 -6.77 -55.36 -1.90
CA GLU A 31 -6.24 -56.23 -2.94
C GLU A 31 -6.14 -57.70 -2.48
N GLN A 32 -5.67 -57.95 -1.25
CA GLN A 32 -5.61 -59.31 -0.71
C GLN A 32 -7.00 -59.95 -0.65
N ALA A 33 -7.98 -59.24 -0.12
CA ALA A 33 -9.30 -59.83 0.05
C ALA A 33 -10.11 -59.95 -1.25
N LYS A 34 -9.75 -59.20 -2.31
CA LYS A 34 -10.26 -59.49 -3.65
C LYS A 34 -9.80 -60.87 -4.12
N LYS A 35 -8.52 -61.20 -3.88
CA LYS A 35 -7.99 -62.53 -4.20
C LYS A 35 -8.65 -63.62 -3.36
N ASP A 36 -8.80 -63.38 -2.05
CA ASP A 36 -9.46 -64.33 -1.15
C ASP A 36 -10.95 -64.54 -1.54
N ALA A 37 -11.64 -63.48 -1.97
CA ALA A 37 -13.03 -63.56 -2.45
C ALA A 37 -13.14 -64.29 -3.79
N ASP A 38 -12.24 -64.02 -4.74
CA ASP A 38 -12.19 -64.73 -6.03
C ASP A 38 -11.94 -66.24 -5.84
N GLU A 39 -11.10 -66.63 -4.87
CA GLU A 39 -10.87 -68.04 -4.52
C GLU A 39 -12.07 -68.70 -3.82
N ALA A 40 -12.78 -67.96 -2.95
CA ALA A 40 -13.96 -68.46 -2.24
C ALA A 40 -15.20 -68.61 -3.15
N TYR A 41 -15.43 -67.68 -4.08
CA TYR A 41 -16.55 -67.72 -5.04
C TYR A 41 -16.53 -68.93 -5.98
N VAL A 42 -15.35 -69.50 -6.21
CA VAL A 42 -15.17 -70.70 -7.04
C VAL A 42 -15.70 -71.97 -6.33
N ASN A 43 -16.00 -71.93 -5.02
CA ASN A 43 -16.11 -73.15 -4.22
C ASN A 43 -17.29 -73.27 -3.21
N ASP A 44 -18.31 -72.38 -3.18
CA ASP A 44 -19.34 -72.48 -2.11
C ASP A 44 -20.75 -71.91 -2.42
N ASP A 45 -21.78 -72.48 -1.76
CA ASP A 45 -23.24 -72.25 -1.89
C ASP A 45 -23.77 -71.18 -0.88
N TYR A 46 -22.88 -70.51 -0.14
CA TYR A 46 -23.19 -69.50 0.89
C TYR A 46 -22.70 -68.08 0.54
N ALA A 47 -22.89 -67.64 -0.71
CA ALA A 47 -22.44 -66.33 -1.19
C ALA A 47 -22.92 -65.13 -0.33
N GLU A 48 -24.08 -65.23 0.30
CA GLU A 48 -24.69 -64.15 1.09
C GLU A 48 -23.89 -63.77 2.35
N THR A 49 -23.18 -64.70 3.00
CA THR A 49 -22.38 -64.41 4.21
C THR A 49 -21.10 -63.63 3.88
N TYR A 50 -20.55 -63.82 2.68
CA TYR A 50 -19.35 -63.10 2.23
C TYR A 50 -19.64 -61.63 1.88
N VAL A 51 -20.84 -61.34 1.35
CA VAL A 51 -21.28 -59.97 1.04
C VAL A 51 -21.43 -59.13 2.32
N ALA A 52 -21.89 -59.72 3.42
CA ALA A 52 -22.03 -59.04 4.70
C ALA A 52 -20.67 -58.71 5.36
N ASP A 53 -19.71 -59.65 5.30
CA ASP A 53 -18.33 -59.43 5.78
C ASP A 53 -17.59 -58.39 4.93
N GLU A 54 -17.80 -58.41 3.61
CA GLU A 54 -17.22 -57.45 2.68
C GLU A 54 -17.75 -56.02 2.90
N ALA A 55 -19.04 -55.86 3.17
CA ALA A 55 -19.64 -54.55 3.50
C ALA A 55 -19.10 -53.97 4.81
N TYR A 56 -18.95 -54.80 5.85
CA TYR A 56 -18.39 -54.39 7.15
C TYR A 56 -16.91 -53.97 7.01
N ARG A 57 -16.12 -54.79 6.33
CA ARG A 57 -14.69 -54.54 6.05
C ARG A 57 -14.47 -53.29 5.19
N THR A 58 -15.38 -53.01 4.25
CA THR A 58 -15.36 -51.79 3.43
C THR A 58 -15.62 -50.54 4.28
N GLY A 59 -16.53 -50.62 5.25
CA GLY A 59 -16.77 -49.55 6.23
C GLY A 59 -15.54 -49.21 7.08
N ASP A 60 -14.86 -50.23 7.62
CA ASP A 60 -13.65 -50.05 8.43
C ASP A 60 -12.49 -49.44 7.62
N VAL A 61 -12.31 -49.88 6.38
CA VAL A 61 -11.31 -49.34 5.46
C VAL A 61 -11.62 -47.88 5.11
N MET A 62 -12.90 -47.55 4.88
CA MET A 62 -13.34 -46.19 4.63
C MET A 62 -13.07 -45.30 5.85
N ILE A 63 -13.37 -45.74 7.08
CA ILE A 63 -13.10 -44.97 8.29
C ILE A 63 -11.59 -44.76 8.49
N ALA A 64 -10.77 -45.80 8.30
CA ALA A 64 -9.32 -45.75 8.49
C ALA A 64 -8.57 -44.88 7.47
N THR A 65 -9.20 -44.56 6.33
CA THR A 65 -8.60 -43.75 5.25
C THR A 65 -9.24 -42.38 5.11
N ALA A 66 -10.57 -42.30 5.13
CA ALA A 66 -11.31 -41.06 4.91
C ALA A 66 -11.18 -40.10 6.10
N VAL A 67 -11.19 -40.60 7.34
CA VAL A 67 -11.11 -39.73 8.53
C VAL A 67 -9.75 -39.04 8.65
N PRO A 68 -8.59 -39.74 8.57
CA PRO A 68 -7.29 -39.08 8.60
C PRO A 68 -7.07 -38.12 7.43
N PHE A 69 -7.55 -38.50 6.24
CA PHE A 69 -7.49 -37.64 5.05
C PHE A 69 -8.27 -36.34 5.26
N MET A 70 -9.51 -36.42 5.75
CA MET A 70 -10.36 -35.26 6.02
C MET A 70 -9.71 -34.32 7.05
N ILE A 71 -9.17 -34.86 8.13
CA ILE A 71 -8.47 -34.07 9.16
C ILE A 71 -7.24 -33.38 8.57
N THR A 72 -6.46 -34.09 7.74
CA THR A 72 -5.26 -33.55 7.10
C THR A 72 -5.61 -32.40 6.17
N VAL A 73 -6.65 -32.56 5.34
CA VAL A 73 -7.12 -31.52 4.42
C VAL A 73 -7.66 -30.30 5.18
N LEU A 74 -8.46 -30.51 6.22
CA LEU A 74 -8.98 -29.43 7.05
C LEU A 74 -7.85 -28.64 7.72
N TYR A 75 -6.87 -29.35 8.28
CA TYR A 75 -5.71 -28.74 8.93
C TYR A 75 -4.85 -27.95 7.93
N ALA A 76 -4.59 -28.52 6.75
CA ALA A 76 -3.89 -27.82 5.68
C ALA A 76 -4.64 -26.56 5.22
N GLY A 77 -5.98 -26.63 5.12
CA GLY A 77 -6.82 -25.47 4.79
C GLY A 77 -6.72 -24.35 5.83
N ILE A 78 -6.78 -24.68 7.13
CA ILE A 78 -6.60 -23.71 8.21
C ILE A 78 -5.21 -23.06 8.14
N LEU A 79 -4.16 -23.84 7.91
CA LEU A 79 -2.80 -23.28 7.74
C LEU A 79 -2.70 -22.39 6.51
N GLY A 80 -3.40 -22.73 5.42
CA GLY A 80 -3.53 -21.86 4.25
C GLY A 80 -4.13 -20.50 4.62
N VAL A 81 -5.21 -20.48 5.40
CA VAL A 81 -5.82 -19.22 5.85
C VAL A 81 -4.91 -18.43 6.81
N ILE A 82 -4.20 -19.10 7.72
CA ILE A 82 -3.38 -18.40 8.73
C ILE A 82 -2.06 -17.88 8.14
N TYR A 83 -1.44 -18.63 7.22
CA TYR A 83 -0.08 -18.35 6.77
C TYR A 83 0.01 -17.94 5.31
N PHE A 84 -0.83 -18.48 4.44
CA PHE A 84 -0.80 -18.17 3.01
C PHE A 84 -1.68 -16.97 2.66
N LEU A 85 -2.87 -16.87 3.27
CA LEU A 85 -3.78 -15.75 3.02
C LEU A 85 -3.15 -14.39 3.37
N PRO A 86 -2.48 -14.19 4.52
CA PRO A 86 -1.86 -12.90 4.81
C PRO A 86 -0.74 -12.55 3.82
N ALA A 87 0.09 -13.53 3.44
CA ALA A 87 1.17 -13.29 2.47
C ALA A 87 0.64 -13.03 1.04
N ALA A 88 -0.49 -13.64 0.66
CA ALA A 88 -1.16 -13.37 -0.60
C ALA A 88 -1.86 -12.01 -0.58
N VAL A 89 -2.47 -11.65 0.55
CA VAL A 89 -3.08 -10.34 0.78
C VAL A 89 -2.01 -9.26 0.74
N GLU A 90 -0.83 -9.43 1.34
CA GLU A 90 0.28 -8.46 1.27
C GLU A 90 0.72 -8.23 -0.19
N LYS A 91 0.87 -9.28 -1.00
CA LYS A 91 1.26 -9.14 -2.42
C LYS A 91 0.18 -8.51 -3.29
N VAL A 92 -1.07 -8.94 -3.13
CA VAL A 92 -2.20 -8.34 -3.82
C VAL A 92 -2.41 -6.91 -3.31
N SER A 93 -2.12 -6.63 -2.05
CA SER A 93 -2.21 -5.30 -1.47
C SER A 93 -1.13 -4.38 -2.03
N GLU A 94 0.13 -4.80 -2.15
CA GLU A 94 1.17 -3.97 -2.79
C GLU A 94 0.84 -3.65 -4.26
N GLU A 95 0.23 -4.60 -4.98
CA GLU A 95 -0.14 -4.43 -6.39
C GLU A 95 -1.47 -3.67 -6.57
N VAL A 96 -2.46 -3.90 -5.71
CA VAL A 96 -3.80 -3.29 -5.77
C VAL A 96 -3.87 -2.00 -4.97
N TYR A 97 -3.38 -1.90 -3.73
CA TYR A 97 -3.27 -0.62 -3.01
C TYR A 97 -2.18 0.29 -3.60
N GLY A 98 -1.15 -0.26 -4.25
CA GLY A 98 -0.29 0.54 -5.15
C GLY A 98 -1.06 1.16 -6.33
N SER A 99 -2.31 0.75 -6.57
CA SER A 99 -3.21 1.28 -7.59
C SER A 99 -4.61 1.70 -7.08
N THR A 100 -4.91 1.56 -5.78
CA THR A 100 -6.27 1.65 -5.19
C THR A 100 -6.23 1.83 -3.66
N GLU A 101 -5.24 2.54 -3.12
CA GLU A 101 -5.50 3.36 -1.94
C GLU A 101 -6.54 4.41 -2.36
N GLU A 102 -7.52 4.68 -1.48
CA GLU A 102 -8.75 5.44 -1.73
C GLU A 102 -8.60 6.49 -2.85
N ILE A 103 -9.52 6.46 -3.82
CA ILE A 103 -9.80 7.64 -4.64
C ILE A 103 -10.39 8.69 -3.69
N ASP A 104 -9.55 9.28 -2.84
CA ASP A 104 -9.79 10.61 -2.34
C ASP A 104 -9.60 11.53 -3.55
N GLU A 105 -10.64 12.28 -3.90
CA GLU A 105 -10.67 13.15 -5.08
C GLU A 105 -9.59 14.24 -5.02
N ASP A 106 -8.90 14.39 -3.89
CA ASP A 106 -7.76 15.27 -3.68
C ASP A 106 -6.48 14.46 -3.49
N GLY A 107 -5.62 14.46 -4.52
CA GLY A 107 -4.33 13.73 -4.52
C GLY A 107 -3.36 14.13 -3.39
N MET A 108 -3.70 15.10 -2.55
CA MET A 108 -2.91 15.56 -1.40
C MET A 108 -3.24 14.88 -0.06
N HIS A 109 -4.18 13.92 0.00
CA HIS A 109 -4.58 13.24 1.25
C HIS A 109 -3.38 12.72 2.06
N ASP A 110 -2.53 11.92 1.43
CA ASP A 110 -1.41 11.26 2.13
C ASP A 110 -0.37 12.28 2.58
N ALA A 111 -0.15 13.33 1.78
CA ALA A 111 0.74 14.43 2.14
C ALA A 111 0.25 15.15 3.40
N ARG A 112 -1.07 15.37 3.54
CA ARG A 112 -1.68 15.94 4.75
C ARG A 112 -1.60 14.99 5.94
N ALA A 113 -1.78 13.69 5.71
CA ALA A 113 -1.65 12.68 6.76
C ALA A 113 -0.22 12.61 7.31
N ALA A 114 0.79 12.63 6.44
CA ALA A 114 2.20 12.71 6.83
C ALA A 114 2.51 14.02 7.58
N PHE A 115 1.99 15.15 7.09
CA PHE A 115 2.14 16.44 7.77
C PHE A 115 1.55 16.42 9.19
N ALA A 116 0.34 15.87 9.36
CA ALA A 116 -0.33 15.77 10.66
C ALA A 116 0.43 14.88 11.66
N LYS A 117 1.22 13.92 11.19
CA LYS A 117 2.10 13.08 12.02
C LYS A 117 3.43 13.77 12.35
N GLY A 118 3.71 14.94 11.80
CA GLY A 118 4.99 15.63 11.92
C GLY A 118 6.08 15.06 11.00
N GLU A 119 5.72 14.20 10.04
CA GLU A 119 6.62 13.56 9.09
C GLU A 119 6.90 14.52 7.91
N TYR A 120 7.46 15.69 8.20
CA TYR A 120 7.57 16.81 7.23
C TYR A 120 8.33 16.46 5.95
N THR A 121 9.40 15.66 6.04
CA THR A 121 10.15 15.21 4.86
C THR A 121 9.28 14.35 3.95
N GLU A 122 8.46 13.48 4.53
CA GLU A 122 7.56 12.61 3.76
C GLU A 122 6.39 13.40 3.18
N ALA A 123 5.82 14.35 3.95
CA ALA A 123 4.81 15.27 3.46
C ALA A 123 5.32 16.07 2.24
N ILE A 124 6.55 16.60 2.30
CA ILE A 124 7.18 17.31 1.17
C ILE A 124 7.32 16.39 -0.04
N ARG A 125 7.79 15.15 0.15
CA ARG A 125 7.94 14.17 -0.94
C ARG A 125 6.60 13.91 -1.62
N LEU A 126 5.54 13.68 -0.84
CA LEU A 126 4.19 13.40 -1.33
C LEU A 126 3.58 14.62 -2.04
N TYR A 127 3.70 15.83 -1.49
CA TYR A 127 3.24 17.04 -2.18
C TYR A 127 3.97 17.29 -3.50
N ARG A 128 5.29 17.04 -3.56
CA ARG A 128 6.06 17.15 -4.82
C ARG A 128 5.58 16.13 -5.86
N GLU A 129 5.27 14.91 -5.43
CA GLU A 129 4.72 13.88 -6.32
C GLU A 129 3.36 14.29 -6.92
N VAL A 130 2.51 14.94 -6.14
CA VAL A 130 1.24 15.50 -6.63
C VAL A 130 1.49 16.64 -7.62
N TRP A 131 2.46 17.52 -7.32
CA TRP A 131 2.82 18.62 -8.20
C TRP A 131 3.40 18.13 -9.53
N ASP A 132 4.20 17.07 -9.53
CA ASP A 132 4.75 16.48 -10.76
C ASP A 132 3.66 15.89 -11.68
N ARG A 133 2.53 15.47 -11.09
CA ARG A 133 1.36 14.98 -11.84
C ARG A 133 0.51 16.12 -12.42
N ASP A 134 0.39 17.24 -11.71
CA ASP A 134 -0.29 18.44 -12.17
C ASP A 134 0.48 19.71 -11.78
N LYS A 135 1.38 20.11 -12.68
CA LYS A 135 2.24 21.27 -12.48
C LYS A 135 1.49 22.60 -12.51
N ALA A 136 0.28 22.63 -13.08
CA ALA A 136 -0.57 23.82 -13.12
C ALA A 136 -1.36 24.01 -11.81
N ASN A 137 -1.38 23.02 -10.92
CA ASN A 137 -1.94 23.16 -9.59
C ASN A 137 -0.87 23.73 -8.63
N ARG A 138 -1.07 24.98 -8.18
CA ARG A 138 -0.16 25.61 -7.23
C ARG A 138 -0.25 25.06 -5.80
N PHE A 139 -1.34 24.41 -5.42
CA PHE A 139 -1.58 24.05 -4.01
C PHE A 139 -0.48 23.16 -3.42
N PRO A 140 -0.03 22.05 -4.06
CA PRO A 140 0.95 21.17 -3.46
C PRO A 140 2.30 21.86 -3.23
N ILE A 141 2.79 22.62 -4.20
CA ILE A 141 4.11 23.26 -4.09
C ILE A 141 4.10 24.43 -3.09
N VAL A 142 2.94 25.10 -2.91
CA VAL A 142 2.74 26.10 -1.85
C VAL A 142 2.77 25.45 -0.46
N GLU A 143 2.16 24.27 -0.29
CA GLU A 143 2.26 23.54 0.98
C GLU A 143 3.70 23.06 1.26
N VAL A 144 4.47 22.65 0.25
CA VAL A 144 5.91 22.36 0.40
C VAL A 144 6.65 23.57 0.95
N ALA A 145 6.50 24.73 0.33
CA ALA A 145 7.16 25.96 0.76
C ALA A 145 6.74 26.36 2.19
N LYS A 146 5.46 26.18 2.52
CA LYS A 146 4.94 26.43 3.87
C LYS A 146 5.56 25.50 4.91
N ILE A 147 5.68 24.20 4.62
CA ILE A 147 6.35 23.26 5.53
C ILE A 147 7.82 23.64 5.73
N GLN A 148 8.52 23.97 4.65
CA GLN A 148 9.92 24.40 4.73
C GLN A 148 10.08 25.66 5.58
N HIS A 149 9.15 26.61 5.45
CA HIS A 149 9.14 27.84 6.21
C HIS A 149 8.76 27.63 7.69
N ASP A 150 7.53 27.15 7.94
CA ASP A 150 6.90 27.13 9.27
C ASP A 150 7.40 25.97 10.14
N ASN A 151 7.75 24.83 9.54
CA ASN A 151 8.02 23.59 10.28
C ASN A 151 9.50 23.20 10.27
N LEU A 152 10.23 23.55 9.21
CA LEU A 152 11.67 23.28 9.09
C LEU A 152 12.52 24.54 9.34
N GLU A 153 11.89 25.68 9.64
CA GLU A 153 12.56 26.97 9.93
C GLU A 153 13.59 27.34 8.84
N SER A 154 13.26 27.01 7.59
CA SER A 154 14.15 27.14 6.43
C SER A 154 13.53 28.09 5.39
N PRO A 155 13.41 29.41 5.70
CA PRO A 155 12.78 30.39 4.82
C PRO A 155 13.47 30.54 3.46
N SER A 156 14.80 30.37 3.39
CA SER A 156 15.53 30.37 2.12
C SER A 156 15.10 29.23 1.19
N LEU A 157 14.92 28.02 1.75
CA LEU A 157 14.48 26.86 0.98
C LEU A 157 13.02 27.01 0.49
N ALA A 158 12.18 27.67 1.28
CA ALA A 158 10.83 28.03 0.88
C ALA A 158 10.84 29.00 -0.32
N VAL A 159 11.71 30.03 -0.30
CA VAL A 159 11.88 30.95 -1.44
C VAL A 159 12.35 30.20 -2.68
N ASP A 160 13.35 29.31 -2.56
CA ASP A 160 13.86 28.54 -3.70
C ASP A 160 12.76 27.65 -4.31
N THR A 161 11.94 27.01 -3.47
CA THR A 161 10.81 26.20 -3.93
C THR A 161 9.72 27.04 -4.62
N LEU A 162 9.41 28.23 -4.10
CA LEU A 162 8.42 29.12 -4.73
C LEU A 162 8.93 29.69 -6.06
N ARG A 163 10.23 29.95 -6.19
CA ARG A 163 10.86 30.34 -7.45
C ARG A 163 10.86 29.22 -8.47
N GLU A 164 11.22 28.00 -8.06
CA GLU A 164 11.11 26.81 -8.89
C GLU A 164 9.69 26.67 -9.46
N ALA A 165 8.67 26.85 -8.61
CA ALA A 165 7.29 26.85 -9.05
C ALA A 165 7.00 27.96 -10.07
N LEU A 166 7.36 29.22 -9.74
CA LEU A 166 7.10 30.39 -10.58
C LEU A 166 7.75 30.26 -11.97
N GLU A 167 8.96 29.74 -12.05
CA GLU A 167 9.73 29.60 -13.30
C GLU A 167 9.34 28.37 -14.14
N SER A 168 8.70 27.37 -13.52
CA SER A 168 8.41 26.09 -14.17
C SER A 168 7.13 26.06 -15.03
N ASN A 169 6.25 27.05 -14.92
CA ASN A 169 4.99 27.10 -15.66
C ASN A 169 4.55 28.52 -16.02
N ASP A 170 3.75 28.63 -17.08
CA ASP A 170 3.00 29.85 -17.38
C ASP A 170 1.78 29.96 -16.45
N TRP A 171 1.96 30.68 -15.35
CA TRP A 171 0.92 30.86 -14.34
C TRP A 171 -0.14 31.87 -14.77
N ARG A 172 -1.37 31.67 -14.30
CA ARG A 172 -2.40 32.72 -14.34
C ARG A 172 -1.91 33.88 -13.47
N GLU A 173 -2.24 35.10 -13.86
CA GLU A 173 -1.79 36.34 -13.19
C GLU A 173 -1.94 36.30 -11.65
N ASN A 174 -3.07 35.80 -11.15
CA ASN A 174 -3.32 35.69 -9.71
C ASN A 174 -2.38 34.71 -8.99
N ASP A 175 -2.01 33.61 -9.65
CA ASP A 175 -1.14 32.58 -9.09
C ASP A 175 0.32 33.03 -9.16
N ALA A 176 0.75 33.66 -10.26
CA ALA A 176 2.04 34.32 -10.38
C ALA A 176 2.24 35.39 -9.29
N ALA A 177 1.25 36.30 -9.15
CA ALA A 177 1.25 37.32 -8.10
C ALA A 177 1.36 36.70 -6.71
N PHE A 178 0.63 35.59 -6.45
CA PHE A 178 0.70 34.90 -5.16
C PHE A 178 2.12 34.45 -4.83
N PHE A 179 2.82 33.80 -5.77
CA PHE A 179 4.20 33.38 -5.56
C PHE A 179 5.12 34.57 -5.31
N MET A 180 5.05 35.61 -6.14
CA MET A 180 5.89 36.80 -6.00
C MET A 180 5.66 37.52 -4.66
N PHE A 181 4.40 37.74 -4.26
CA PHE A 181 4.11 38.37 -2.97
C PHE A 181 4.58 37.50 -1.79
N ARG A 182 4.44 36.18 -1.86
CA ARG A 182 4.95 35.30 -0.80
C ARG A 182 6.48 35.32 -0.72
N ILE A 183 7.18 35.34 -1.87
CA ILE A 183 8.64 35.46 -1.89
C ILE A 183 9.08 36.82 -1.30
N ALA A 184 8.42 37.91 -1.67
CA ALA A 184 8.72 39.23 -1.14
C ALA A 184 8.49 39.30 0.38
N ASP A 185 7.42 38.68 0.87
CA ASP A 185 7.08 38.59 2.30
C ASP A 185 8.17 37.86 3.09
N ILE A 186 8.60 36.68 2.62
CA ILE A 186 9.67 35.91 3.26
C ILE A 186 11.00 36.67 3.23
N TYR A 187 11.28 37.38 2.14
CA TYR A 187 12.49 38.22 2.07
C TYR A 187 12.48 39.36 3.07
N GLU A 188 11.35 40.02 3.25
CA GLU A 188 11.20 41.15 4.13
C GLU A 188 11.26 40.74 5.60
N HIS A 189 10.54 39.68 5.98
CA HIS A 189 10.25 39.38 7.38
C HIS A 189 11.13 38.28 7.98
N ASP A 190 11.60 37.31 7.18
CA ASP A 190 12.33 36.13 7.69
C ASP A 190 13.80 36.13 7.31
N LEU A 191 14.14 36.68 6.15
CA LEU A 191 15.52 36.75 5.65
C LEU A 191 16.19 38.11 5.87
N GLU A 192 15.43 39.14 6.26
CA GLU A 192 15.90 40.54 6.40
C GLU A 192 16.59 41.07 5.12
N GLN A 193 16.20 40.54 3.94
CA GLN A 193 16.73 40.92 2.64
C GLN A 193 15.80 41.92 1.97
N HIS A 194 15.75 43.14 2.51
CA HIS A 194 14.86 44.21 2.04
C HIS A 194 15.00 44.51 0.53
N GLU A 195 16.22 44.52 0.00
CA GLU A 195 16.46 44.70 -1.44
C GLU A 195 15.86 43.57 -2.28
N GLY A 196 15.89 42.32 -1.77
CA GLY A 196 15.26 41.18 -2.43
C GLY A 196 13.74 41.33 -2.52
N ALA A 197 13.11 41.79 -1.43
CA ALA A 197 11.68 42.10 -1.42
C ALA A 197 11.32 43.22 -2.42
N ILE A 198 12.09 44.32 -2.43
CA ILE A 198 11.91 45.44 -3.35
C ILE A 198 12.02 44.99 -4.82
N GLN A 199 13.00 44.14 -5.15
CA GLN A 199 13.18 43.62 -6.51
C GLN A 199 11.96 42.82 -6.97
N ILE A 200 11.45 41.91 -6.13
CA ILE A 200 10.27 41.11 -6.47
C ILE A 200 9.02 41.98 -6.62
N LEU A 201 8.83 42.98 -5.75
CA LEU A 201 7.70 43.90 -5.86
C LEU A 201 7.76 44.77 -7.13
N ARG A 202 8.96 45.18 -7.56
CA ARG A 202 9.15 45.86 -8.85
C ARG A 202 8.83 44.93 -10.02
N GLN A 203 9.23 43.65 -9.92
CA GLN A 203 8.89 42.63 -10.92
C GLN A 203 7.38 42.43 -11.04
N VAL A 204 6.62 42.44 -9.94
CA VAL A 204 5.15 42.40 -9.97
C VAL A 204 4.57 43.56 -10.80
N ILE A 205 5.11 44.78 -10.67
CA ILE A 205 4.64 45.95 -11.43
C ILE A 205 4.96 45.81 -12.93
N GLU A 206 6.14 45.26 -13.25
CA GLU A 206 6.60 45.08 -14.62
C GLU A 206 5.85 43.95 -15.36
N GLU A 207 5.73 42.80 -14.72
CA GLU A 207 5.18 41.58 -15.34
C GLU A 207 3.66 41.52 -15.27
N LEU A 208 3.04 42.15 -14.25
CA LEU A 208 1.59 42.19 -14.06
C LEU A 208 1.10 43.65 -14.11
N PRO A 209 1.27 44.34 -15.25
CA PRO A 209 1.04 45.77 -15.34
C PRO A 209 -0.45 46.11 -15.24
N GLY A 210 -0.76 47.07 -14.38
CA GLY A 210 -2.13 47.52 -14.15
C GLY A 210 -2.92 46.57 -13.25
N GLY A 211 -4.11 47.00 -12.86
CA GLY A 211 -4.95 46.23 -11.95
C GLY A 211 -4.47 46.23 -10.49
N ARG A 212 -5.01 45.29 -9.71
CA ARG A 212 -4.85 45.28 -8.24
C ARG A 212 -3.46 44.88 -7.77
N HIS A 213 -2.77 43.99 -8.49
CA HIS A 213 -1.48 43.43 -8.04
C HIS A 213 -0.38 44.49 -8.15
N ALA A 214 -0.28 45.20 -9.28
CA ALA A 214 0.62 46.33 -9.43
C ALA A 214 0.33 47.46 -8.42
N ALA A 215 -0.95 47.74 -8.13
CA ALA A 215 -1.33 48.73 -7.13
C ALA A 215 -0.89 48.33 -5.71
N ASN A 216 -1.08 47.05 -5.34
CA ASN A 216 -0.63 46.51 -4.04
C ASN A 216 0.90 46.51 -3.93
N ALA A 217 1.61 46.13 -5.00
CA ALA A 217 3.07 46.17 -5.01
C ALA A 217 3.60 47.60 -4.90
N THR A 218 2.98 48.56 -5.60
CA THR A 218 3.30 50.00 -5.47
C THR A 218 3.08 50.49 -4.04
N HIS A 219 1.98 50.08 -3.39
CA HIS A 219 1.72 50.43 -2.01
C HIS A 219 2.80 49.88 -1.07
N LYS A 220 3.12 48.58 -1.17
CA LYS A 220 4.16 47.93 -0.37
C LYS A 220 5.53 48.58 -0.60
N LEU A 221 5.88 48.95 -1.83
CA LEU A 221 7.13 49.66 -2.13
C LEU A 221 7.21 51.04 -1.45
N ARG A 222 6.09 51.77 -1.31
CA ARG A 222 6.05 53.03 -0.55
C ARG A 222 6.22 52.81 0.94
N GLU A 223 5.60 51.77 1.49
CA GLU A 223 5.78 51.37 2.90
C GLU A 223 7.24 51.04 3.19
N LEU A 224 7.93 50.42 2.23
CA LEU A 224 9.36 50.13 2.27
C LEU A 224 10.26 51.35 1.95
N GLY A 225 9.70 52.52 1.61
CA GLY A 225 10.45 53.71 1.25
C GLY A 225 11.26 53.62 -0.05
N ALA A 226 10.88 52.69 -0.94
CA ALA A 226 11.60 52.38 -2.18
C ALA A 226 11.16 53.22 -3.40
N ILE A 227 10.06 53.96 -3.27
CA ILE A 227 9.48 54.92 -4.24
C ILE A 227 8.70 56.03 -3.53
#